data_AF-A0A3N5V6W5-F1
#
_entry.id   AF-A0A3N5V6W5-F1
#
_cell.length_a   1.000
_cell.length_b   1.000
_cell.length_c   1.000
_cell.angle_alpha   90.00
_cell.angle_beta   90.00
_cell.angle_gamma   90.00
#
_symmetry.space_group_name_H-M   'P 1'
#
loop_
_entity.id
_entity.type
_entity.pdbx_description
1 polymer ?
#
loop_
_entity_poly.entity_id
_entity_poly.type
_entity_poly.pdbx_seq_one_letter_code
_entity_poly.pdbx_strand_id
1 'polypeptide(L)'
;MLLALIPVFGNLVSCSSQVKARKPVSYRFEHGRTALLKNGVAYAPRDAPAAVKRAIAAGNRLQGKPYKWGGGHASHVDSGYDCSGTVSYVLREAGLLRGSLPSSGYFKYGKKGEGKWITIYIRKGHVFLTIAGLRLDTGGPGNRTGPRWKPETRQSKGHVMRHPAGL
;
A
#
# COMPACT_ATOMS: atom_id res chain seq x y z
N MET A 1 15.78 47.34 38.46
CA MET A 1 15.36 45.97 38.09
C MET A 1 14.57 46.04 36.80
N LEU A 2 15.19 45.68 35.67
CA LEU A 2 14.54 45.67 34.36
C LEU A 2 13.98 44.25 34.12
N LEU A 3 12.67 44.09 34.10
CA LEU A 3 12.01 42.82 33.78
C LEU A 3 12.04 42.60 32.27
N ALA A 4 12.84 41.63 31.82
CA ALA A 4 12.80 41.12 30.45
C ALA A 4 11.63 40.14 30.29
N LEU A 5 10.64 40.52 29.48
CA LEU A 5 9.59 39.63 29.00
C LEU A 5 10.17 38.65 27.96
N ILE A 6 10.24 37.38 28.32
CA ILE A 6 10.59 36.27 27.42
C ILE A 6 9.35 35.98 26.55
N PRO A 7 9.40 36.11 25.22
CA PRO A 7 8.31 35.67 24.38
C PRO A 7 8.32 34.13 24.34
N VAL A 8 7.24 33.54 24.84
CA VAL A 8 6.96 32.11 24.68
C VAL A 8 6.72 31.85 23.20
N PHE A 9 7.71 31.28 22.51
CA PHE A 9 7.55 30.80 21.15
C PHE A 9 6.50 29.68 21.14
N GLY A 10 5.34 29.98 20.58
CA GLY A 10 4.27 29.01 20.37
C GLY A 10 4.76 27.84 19.52
N ASN A 11 4.57 26.63 20.05
CA ASN A 11 4.74 25.40 19.31
C ASN A 11 3.77 25.40 18.12
N LEU A 12 4.29 25.61 16.90
CA LEU A 12 3.55 25.41 15.68
C LEU A 12 3.20 23.93 15.56
N VAL A 13 1.96 23.58 15.89
CA VAL A 13 1.37 22.28 15.56
C VAL A 13 1.34 22.18 14.04
N SER A 14 2.36 21.55 13.45
CA SER A 14 2.36 21.22 12.03
C SER A 14 1.26 20.19 11.80
N CYS A 15 0.07 20.66 11.42
CA CYS A 15 -0.97 19.87 10.78
C CYS A 15 -0.41 19.37 9.44
N SER A 16 0.48 18.38 9.50
CA SER A 16 1.14 17.84 8.32
C SER A 16 0.04 17.26 7.42
N SER A 17 -0.19 17.91 6.30
CA SER A 17 -1.20 17.51 5.32
C SER A 17 -0.86 16.11 4.77
N GLN A 18 -1.88 15.35 4.41
CA GLN A 18 -1.67 14.06 3.75
C GLN A 18 -1.05 14.30 2.36
N VAL A 19 -0.06 13.48 2.00
CA VAL A 19 0.54 13.53 0.65
C VAL A 19 -0.35 12.75 -0.30
N LYS A 20 -0.82 13.41 -1.35
CA LYS A 20 -1.70 12.81 -2.38
C LYS A 20 -0.94 12.50 -3.65
N ALA A 21 -1.26 11.39 -4.29
CA ALA A 21 -0.76 11.03 -5.61
C ALA A 21 -1.15 12.10 -6.63
N ARG A 22 -0.17 12.55 -7.41
CA ARG A 22 -0.37 13.54 -8.49
C ARG A 22 -0.55 12.91 -9.86
N LYS A 23 -0.04 11.68 -10.03
CA LYS A 23 -0.04 10.90 -11.27
C LYS A 23 -0.82 9.60 -11.08
N PRO A 24 -1.35 9.00 -12.16
CA PRO A 24 -1.87 7.65 -12.11
C PRO A 24 -0.75 6.64 -11.74
N VAL A 25 -1.15 5.47 -11.26
CA VAL A 25 -0.25 4.33 -11.10
C VAL A 25 -0.19 3.61 -12.45
N SER A 26 1.00 3.56 -13.05
CA SER A 26 1.25 2.85 -14.30
C SER A 26 2.44 1.93 -14.11
N TYR A 27 2.29 0.67 -14.50
CA TYR A 27 3.38 -0.29 -14.45
C TYR A 27 4.41 0.01 -15.54
N ARG A 28 5.67 0.23 -15.14
CA ARG A 28 6.82 0.35 -16.03
C ARG A 28 7.93 -0.55 -15.50
N PHE A 29 8.27 -1.57 -16.27
CA PHE A 29 9.35 -2.47 -15.87
C PHE A 29 10.70 -1.75 -15.98
N GLU A 30 11.44 -1.75 -14.87
CA GLU A 30 12.81 -1.25 -14.78
C GLU A 30 13.65 -2.33 -14.09
N HIS A 31 14.74 -2.74 -14.74
CA HIS A 31 15.60 -3.79 -14.21
C HIS A 31 16.16 -3.40 -12.83
N GLY A 32 16.13 -4.34 -11.89
CA GLY A 32 16.61 -4.12 -10.51
C GLY A 32 15.68 -3.29 -9.61
N ARG A 33 14.62 -2.66 -10.14
CA ARG A 33 13.70 -1.80 -9.37
C ARG A 33 12.26 -2.26 -9.38
N THR A 34 11.78 -2.75 -10.52
CA THR A 34 10.37 -3.13 -10.68
C THR A 34 10.23 -4.65 -10.63
N ALA A 35 9.19 -5.15 -9.95
CA ALA A 35 8.82 -6.55 -10.04
C ALA A 35 8.47 -6.92 -11.49
N LEU A 36 9.00 -8.03 -11.98
CA LEU A 36 8.61 -8.56 -13.29
C LEU A 36 7.31 -9.33 -13.16
N LEU A 37 6.29 -9.00 -13.93
CA LEU A 37 5.08 -9.81 -14.06
C LEU A 37 5.19 -10.72 -15.29
N LYS A 38 5.11 -12.04 -15.09
CA LYS A 38 5.09 -13.06 -16.16
C LYS A 38 4.06 -14.13 -15.84
N ASN A 39 3.13 -14.37 -16.77
CA ASN A 39 2.07 -15.38 -16.64
C ASN A 39 1.28 -15.28 -15.32
N GLY A 40 0.94 -14.06 -14.89
CA GLY A 40 0.19 -13.81 -13.65
C GLY A 40 1.01 -13.94 -12.36
N VAL A 41 2.31 -14.25 -12.44
CA VAL A 41 3.22 -14.36 -11.31
C VAL A 41 4.19 -13.19 -11.29
N ALA A 42 4.32 -12.54 -10.13
CA ALA A 42 5.26 -11.44 -9.92
C ALA A 42 6.59 -11.95 -9.34
N TYR A 43 7.71 -11.49 -9.91
CA TYR A 43 9.06 -11.83 -9.50
C TYR A 43 9.72 -10.60 -8.92
N ALA A 44 10.21 -10.71 -7.68
CA ALA A 44 10.87 -9.62 -6.99
C ALA A 44 12.24 -9.29 -7.62
N PRO A 45 12.64 -8.01 -7.66
CA PRO A 45 14.01 -7.65 -8.03
C PRO A 45 15.04 -8.34 -7.11
N ARG A 46 16.19 -8.70 -7.69
CA ARG A 46 17.25 -9.45 -6.99
C ARG A 46 17.69 -8.75 -5.70
N ASP A 47 17.88 -7.43 -5.76
CA ASP A 47 18.40 -6.62 -4.66
C ASP A 47 17.29 -5.96 -3.83
N ALA A 48 16.03 -6.38 -4.04
CA ALA A 48 14.92 -5.91 -3.21
C ALA A 48 15.10 -6.35 -1.74
N PRO A 49 14.75 -5.50 -0.76
CA PRO A 49 14.76 -5.88 0.65
C PRO A 49 13.94 -7.14 0.92
N ALA A 50 14.33 -7.92 1.93
CA ALA A 50 13.67 -9.19 2.25
C ALA A 50 12.15 -9.03 2.49
N ALA A 51 11.73 -7.93 3.13
CA ALA A 51 10.31 -7.61 3.33
C ALA A 51 9.56 -7.41 2.01
N VAL A 52 10.18 -6.81 1.00
CA VAL A 52 9.59 -6.61 -0.34
C VAL A 52 9.45 -7.94 -1.06
N LYS A 53 10.46 -8.81 -0.98
CA LYS A 53 10.40 -10.17 -1.54
C LYS A 53 9.25 -10.98 -0.92
N ARG A 54 9.09 -10.91 0.41
CA ARG A 54 7.96 -11.54 1.11
C ARG A 54 6.61 -10.95 0.69
N ALA A 55 6.53 -9.63 0.53
CA ALA A 55 5.32 -8.95 0.08
C ALA A 55 4.88 -9.40 -1.34
N ILE A 56 5.84 -9.57 -2.26
CA ILE A 56 5.59 -10.11 -3.61
C ILE A 56 5.13 -11.58 -3.54
N ALA A 57 5.83 -12.42 -2.76
CA ALA A 57 5.42 -13.80 -2.56
C ALA A 57 3.99 -13.91 -1.98
N ALA A 58 3.63 -13.02 -1.05
CA ALA A 58 2.30 -12.93 -0.49
C ALA A 58 1.25 -12.54 -1.54
N GLY A 59 1.54 -11.52 -2.36
CA GLY A 59 0.65 -11.12 -3.46
C GLY A 59 0.47 -12.24 -4.49
N ASN A 60 1.50 -13.05 -4.76
CA ASN A 60 1.39 -14.23 -5.62
C ASN A 60 0.41 -15.28 -5.05
N ARG A 61 0.43 -15.54 -3.73
CA ARG A 61 -0.50 -16.49 -3.09
C ARG A 61 -1.96 -16.03 -3.12
N LEU A 62 -2.21 -14.73 -3.29
CA LEU A 62 -3.56 -14.19 -3.41
C LEU A 62 -4.13 -14.24 -4.84
N GLN A 63 -3.29 -14.53 -5.84
CA GLN A 63 -3.78 -14.64 -7.21
C GLN A 63 -4.83 -15.76 -7.30
N GLY A 64 -5.90 -15.53 -8.05
CA GLY A 64 -7.03 -16.46 -8.15
C GLY A 64 -8.09 -16.30 -7.05
N LYS A 65 -7.77 -15.73 -5.87
CA LYS A 65 -8.76 -15.60 -4.78
C LYS A 65 -9.92 -14.64 -5.15
N PRO A 66 -11.17 -14.94 -4.82
CA PRO A 66 -12.30 -14.06 -5.08
C PRO A 66 -12.28 -12.82 -4.17
N TYR A 67 -13.05 -11.80 -4.56
CA TYR A 67 -13.40 -10.73 -3.64
C TYR A 67 -14.39 -11.23 -2.60
N LYS A 68 -14.13 -10.97 -1.33
CA LYS A 68 -15.05 -11.27 -0.22
C LYS A 68 -15.09 -10.06 0.70
N TRP A 69 -16.27 -9.46 0.89
CA TRP A 69 -16.43 -8.32 1.81
C TRP A 69 -16.06 -8.74 3.24
N GLY A 70 -15.17 -8.01 3.90
CA GLY A 70 -14.63 -8.38 5.20
C GLY A 70 -13.61 -9.52 5.18
N GLY A 71 -13.31 -10.07 3.99
CA GLY A 71 -12.38 -11.17 3.82
C GLY A 71 -10.96 -10.78 4.20
N GLY A 72 -10.29 -11.62 4.99
CA GLY A 72 -8.93 -11.39 5.48
C GLY A 72 -8.80 -10.58 6.78
N HIS A 73 -9.91 -10.17 7.41
CA HIS A 73 -9.88 -9.42 8.68
C HIS A 73 -9.95 -10.31 9.92
N ALA A 74 -10.94 -11.20 9.98
CA ALA A 74 -11.12 -12.12 11.11
C ALA A 74 -10.23 -13.36 11.01
N SER A 75 -9.99 -13.84 9.78
CA SER A 75 -9.04 -14.91 9.49
C SER A 75 -7.90 -14.37 8.63
N HIS A 76 -6.67 -14.72 9.01
CA HIS A 76 -5.49 -14.45 8.18
C HIS A 76 -5.59 -15.14 6.82
N VAL A 77 -5.87 -16.45 6.85
CA VAL A 77 -6.02 -17.29 5.67
C VAL A 77 -7.50 -17.45 5.42
N ASP A 78 -8.02 -16.73 4.43
CA ASP A 78 -9.44 -16.71 4.08
C ASP A 78 -9.67 -17.24 2.65
N SER A 79 -10.92 -17.61 2.36
CA SER A 79 -11.37 -18.06 1.04
C SER A 79 -11.42 -16.92 0.01
N GLY A 80 -11.51 -15.67 0.47
CA GLY A 80 -11.46 -14.47 -0.37
C GLY A 80 -11.07 -13.25 0.46
N TYR A 81 -10.73 -12.14 -0.22
CA TYR A 81 -10.21 -10.94 0.44
C TYR A 81 -10.86 -9.68 -0.11
N ASP A 82 -11.14 -8.72 0.77
CA ASP A 82 -11.51 -7.36 0.35
C ASP A 82 -10.26 -6.51 0.07
N CYS A 83 -10.46 -5.26 -0.31
CA CYS A 83 -9.37 -4.31 -0.62
C CYS A 83 -8.37 -4.15 0.53
N SER A 84 -8.88 -4.02 1.76
CA SER A 84 -8.09 -3.77 2.96
C SER A 84 -7.53 -5.04 3.59
N GLY A 85 -8.26 -6.16 3.49
CA GLY A 85 -7.77 -7.48 3.86
C GLY A 85 -6.63 -7.94 2.94
N THR A 86 -6.69 -7.60 1.65
CA THR A 86 -5.58 -7.83 0.69
C THR A 86 -4.30 -7.11 1.11
N VAL A 87 -4.41 -5.80 1.38
CA VAL A 87 -3.26 -4.98 1.81
C VAL A 87 -2.75 -5.49 3.17
N SER A 88 -3.65 -5.85 4.09
CA SER A 88 -3.29 -6.37 5.42
C SER A 88 -2.55 -7.70 5.33
N TYR A 89 -3.03 -8.63 4.50
CA TYR A 89 -2.39 -9.93 4.28
C TYR A 89 -0.95 -9.76 3.80
N VAL A 90 -0.76 -8.95 2.76
CA VAL A 90 0.56 -8.70 2.16
C VAL A 90 1.51 -8.05 3.16
N LEU A 91 1.07 -7.03 3.88
CA LEU A 91 1.92 -6.36 4.87
C LEU A 91 2.25 -7.27 6.05
N ARG A 92 1.33 -8.13 6.49
CA ARG A 92 1.59 -9.09 7.56
C ARG A 92 2.61 -10.14 7.15
N GLU A 93 2.46 -10.72 5.97
CA GLU A 93 3.41 -11.70 5.42
C GLU A 93 4.79 -11.08 5.18
N ALA A 94 4.84 -9.77 4.91
CA ALA A 94 6.09 -9.02 4.83
C ALA A 94 6.73 -8.72 6.21
N GLY A 95 5.99 -8.87 7.31
CA GLY A 95 6.41 -8.47 8.66
C GLY A 95 6.27 -6.96 8.93
N LEU A 96 5.40 -6.27 8.18
CA LEU A 96 5.24 -4.81 8.17
C LEU A 96 3.93 -4.33 8.83
N LEU A 97 3.08 -5.25 9.25
CA LEU A 97 1.83 -4.98 9.97
C LEU A 97 1.55 -6.10 10.96
N ARG A 98 0.91 -5.78 12.08
CA ARG A 98 0.30 -6.74 13.00
C ARG A 98 -1.22 -6.58 12.91
N GLY A 99 -1.96 -7.68 12.78
CA GLY A 99 -3.41 -7.67 12.60
C GLY A 99 -3.90 -7.14 11.24
N SER A 100 -5.18 -6.81 11.15
CA SER A 100 -5.81 -6.24 9.95
C SER A 100 -6.26 -4.81 10.20
N LEU A 101 -6.29 -3.99 9.15
CA LEU A 101 -6.83 -2.64 9.20
C LEU A 101 -7.99 -2.51 8.21
N PRO A 102 -9.09 -1.82 8.56
CA PRO A 102 -10.06 -1.37 7.57
C PRO A 102 -9.41 -0.33 6.63
N SER A 103 -9.99 -0.08 5.46
CA SER A 103 -9.43 0.85 4.48
C SER A 103 -9.14 2.25 5.06
N SER A 104 -9.96 2.72 6.00
CA SER A 104 -9.77 4.00 6.70
C SER A 104 -8.58 4.01 7.66
N GLY A 105 -8.21 2.86 8.24
CA GLY A 105 -7.06 2.75 9.14
C GLY A 105 -5.75 3.10 8.45
N TYR A 106 -5.65 2.82 7.14
CA TYR A 106 -4.45 3.10 6.37
C TYR A 106 -4.11 4.59 6.22
N PHE A 107 -5.04 5.53 6.42
CA PHE A 107 -4.71 6.96 6.44
C PHE A 107 -3.69 7.34 7.53
N LYS A 108 -3.56 6.50 8.57
CA LYS A 108 -2.62 6.67 9.69
C LYS A 108 -1.44 5.67 9.67
N TYR A 109 -1.43 4.72 8.74
CA TYR A 109 -0.39 3.69 8.68
C TYR A 109 0.95 4.24 8.17
N GLY A 110 2.07 3.80 8.76
CA GLY A 110 3.41 4.07 8.25
C GLY A 110 3.75 5.56 8.11
N LYS A 111 4.57 5.92 7.13
CA LYS A 111 4.97 7.29 6.80
C LYS A 111 4.13 7.86 5.65
N LYS A 112 4.11 9.18 5.52
CA LYS A 112 3.38 9.91 4.47
C LYS A 112 4.14 9.87 3.15
N GLY A 113 3.40 9.80 2.05
CA GLY A 113 3.97 9.89 0.71
C GLY A 113 4.28 8.53 0.08
N GLU A 114 4.88 8.62 -1.10
CA GLU A 114 5.34 7.47 -1.87
C GLU A 114 6.52 6.80 -1.17
N GLY A 115 6.50 5.47 -1.11
CA GLY A 115 7.62 4.66 -0.64
C GLY A 115 8.54 4.27 -1.79
N LYS A 116 9.76 3.86 -1.46
CA LYS A 116 10.78 3.44 -2.44
C LYS A 116 10.43 2.12 -3.12
N TRP A 117 9.80 1.22 -2.37
CA TRP A 117 9.43 -0.13 -2.77
C TRP A 117 7.94 -0.38 -2.64
N ILE A 118 7.33 0.10 -1.55
CA ILE A 118 5.90 -0.15 -1.28
C ILE A 118 5.18 1.16 -1.09
N THR A 119 4.14 1.40 -1.89
CA THR A 119 3.24 2.54 -1.72
C THR A 119 1.81 2.07 -1.61
N ILE A 120 1.13 2.49 -0.55
CA ILE A 120 -0.28 2.24 -0.28
C ILE A 120 -1.06 3.47 -0.73
N TYR A 121 -2.05 3.26 -1.60
CA TYR A 121 -2.91 4.30 -2.15
C TYR A 121 -4.30 4.20 -1.55
N ILE A 122 -4.75 5.27 -0.91
CA ILE A 122 -5.95 5.27 -0.06
C ILE A 122 -6.93 6.34 -0.53
N ARG A 123 -8.20 5.98 -0.64
CA ARG A 123 -9.32 6.91 -0.75
C ARG A 123 -10.49 6.43 0.13
N LYS A 124 -11.54 7.24 0.26
CA LYS A 124 -12.77 6.81 0.95
C LYS A 124 -13.29 5.51 0.32
N GLY A 125 -13.36 4.45 1.11
CA GLY A 125 -13.92 3.14 0.72
C GLY A 125 -13.03 2.25 -0.16
N HIS A 126 -11.76 2.60 -0.42
CA HIS A 126 -10.86 1.71 -1.18
C HIS A 126 -9.40 1.93 -0.82
N VAL A 127 -8.65 0.84 -0.78
CA VAL A 127 -7.19 0.85 -0.60
C VAL A 127 -6.56 -0.20 -1.51
N PHE A 128 -5.38 0.10 -2.04
CA PHE A 128 -4.55 -0.85 -2.77
C PHE A 128 -3.07 -0.50 -2.55
N LEU A 129 -2.15 -1.32 -3.05
CA LEU A 129 -0.72 -0.98 -2.99
C LEU A 129 0.03 -1.30 -4.28
N THR A 130 1.18 -0.65 -4.45
CA THR A 130 2.24 -1.08 -5.35
C THR A 130 3.37 -1.73 -4.54
N ILE A 131 3.98 -2.77 -5.11
CA ILE A 131 5.18 -3.41 -4.56
C ILE A 131 6.19 -3.52 -5.69
N ALA A 132 7.35 -2.88 -5.52
CA ALA A 132 8.34 -2.70 -6.56
C ALA A 132 7.67 -2.27 -7.88
N GLY A 133 6.89 -1.18 -7.84
CA GLY A 133 6.19 -0.62 -9.00
C GLY A 133 5.01 -1.43 -9.57
N LEU A 134 4.80 -2.69 -9.16
CA LEU A 134 3.68 -3.52 -9.62
C LEU A 134 2.48 -3.39 -8.68
N ARG A 135 1.30 -3.11 -9.25
CA ARG A 135 0.06 -2.89 -8.49
C ARG A 135 -0.62 -4.21 -8.12
N LEU A 136 -0.94 -4.35 -6.83
CA LEU A 136 -1.87 -5.34 -6.31
C LEU A 136 -3.16 -4.63 -5.90
N ASP A 137 -4.29 -4.97 -6.53
CA ASP A 137 -5.55 -4.27 -6.35
C ASP A 137 -6.74 -5.23 -6.48
N THR A 138 -7.82 -4.95 -5.76
CA THR A 138 -9.10 -5.65 -5.88
C THR A 138 -10.12 -4.91 -6.74
N GLY A 139 -9.83 -3.65 -7.10
CA GLY A 139 -10.65 -2.79 -7.96
C GLY A 139 -10.05 -2.58 -9.36
N GLY A 140 -10.82 -2.00 -10.27
CA GLY A 140 -10.44 -1.75 -11.67
C GLY A 140 -11.67 -1.61 -12.58
N PRO A 141 -11.48 -1.44 -13.91
CA PRO A 141 -12.58 -1.49 -14.87
C PRO A 141 -13.31 -2.85 -14.76
N GLY A 142 -14.65 -2.84 -14.73
CA GLY A 142 -15.45 -4.08 -14.82
C GLY A 142 -15.75 -4.84 -13.52
N ASN A 143 -15.81 -4.18 -12.35
CA ASN A 143 -16.19 -4.70 -11.02
C ASN A 143 -15.03 -5.17 -10.10
N ARG A 144 -15.41 -5.60 -8.88
CA ARG A 144 -14.51 -6.15 -7.86
C ARG A 144 -14.09 -7.57 -8.26
N THR A 145 -12.80 -7.76 -8.58
CA THR A 145 -12.27 -9.02 -9.14
C THR A 145 -11.59 -9.92 -8.12
N GLY A 146 -11.47 -9.46 -6.87
CA GLY A 146 -10.54 -10.03 -5.89
C GLY A 146 -9.09 -9.59 -6.15
N PRO A 147 -8.14 -10.02 -5.31
CA PRO A 147 -6.75 -9.54 -5.36
C PRO A 147 -6.06 -10.01 -6.63
N ARG A 148 -5.58 -9.09 -7.46
CA ARG A 148 -4.83 -9.43 -8.68
C ARG A 148 -3.64 -8.52 -8.86
N TRP A 149 -2.56 -9.06 -9.41
CA TRP A 149 -1.53 -8.23 -10.04
C TRP A 149 -2.13 -7.60 -11.29
N LYS A 150 -2.08 -6.26 -11.37
CA LYS A 150 -2.71 -5.51 -12.44
C LYS A 150 -1.69 -4.56 -13.09
N PRO A 151 -1.11 -4.92 -14.25
CA PRO A 151 -0.16 -4.06 -14.94
C PRO A 151 -0.83 -2.84 -15.58
N GLU A 152 -2.15 -2.86 -15.77
CA GLU A 152 -2.88 -1.77 -16.42
C GLU A 152 -2.86 -0.51 -15.55
N THR A 153 -2.80 0.64 -16.23
CA THR A 153 -2.84 1.95 -15.57
C THR A 153 -4.09 2.12 -14.73
N ARG A 154 -3.89 2.63 -13.51
CA ARG A 154 -4.93 2.94 -12.54
C ARG A 154 -4.94 4.41 -12.23
N GLN A 155 -6.10 5.04 -12.41
CA GLN A 155 -6.32 6.38 -11.91
C GLN A 155 -6.20 6.42 -10.38
N SER A 156 -5.16 7.09 -9.90
CA SER A 156 -4.83 7.24 -8.48
C SER A 156 -4.69 8.69 -8.05
N LYS A 157 -4.82 9.67 -8.97
CA LYS A 157 -4.74 11.10 -8.64
C LYS A 157 -5.68 11.42 -7.47
N GLY A 158 -5.15 12.15 -6.47
CA GLY A 158 -5.88 12.52 -5.26
C GLY A 158 -5.97 11.44 -4.17
N HIS A 159 -5.55 10.19 -4.43
CA HIS A 159 -5.42 9.18 -3.38
C HIS A 159 -4.31 9.59 -2.42
N VAL A 160 -4.53 9.42 -1.13
CA VAL A 160 -3.48 9.59 -0.12
C VAL A 160 -2.47 8.45 -0.28
N MET A 161 -1.19 8.80 -0.24
CA MET A 161 -0.09 7.85 -0.30
C MET A 161 0.53 7.67 1.08
N ARG A 162 0.74 6.40 1.44
CA ARG A 162 1.46 5.99 2.65
C ARG A 162 2.43 4.87 2.32
N HIS A 163 3.46 4.68 3.14
CA HIS A 163 4.39 3.57 2.97
C HIS A 163 4.89 3.03 4.32
N PRO A 164 5.28 1.74 4.39
CA PRO A 164 5.98 1.19 5.54
C PRO A 164 7.31 1.94 5.77
N ALA A 165 7.65 2.27 7.02
CA ALA A 165 8.89 3.01 7.30
C ALA A 165 10.13 2.24 6.83
N GLY A 166 11.07 2.95 6.19
CA GLY A 166 12.30 2.35 5.65
C GLY A 166 12.12 1.62 4.31
N LEU A 167 10.92 1.67 3.70
CA LEU A 167 10.61 1.07 2.42
C LEU A 167 9.92 2.03 1.45
#